data_AF-A0A831K7L6-F1
#
_entry.id   AF-A0A831K7L6-F1
#
_cell.length_a   1.000
_cell.length_b   1.000
_cell.length_c   1.000
_cell.angle_alpha   90.00
_cell.angle_beta   90.00
_cell.angle_gamma   90.00
#
_symmetry.space_group_name_H-M   'P 1'
#
loop_
_entity.id
_entity.type
_entity.pdbx_description
1 polymer ?
#
loop_
_entity_poly.entity_id
_entity_poly.type
_entity_poly.pdbx_seq_one_letter_code
_entity_poly.pdbx_strand_id
1 'polypeptide(L)'
;MWILIARHGKAEEKKVGQPDEARRLTVEGRKDVEMVARLLPIKPSIVYSSPLKRAIETAEIIAKVWNIEVRIIDELRPELTSLERL
;
A
#
# COMPACT_ATOMS: atom_id res chain seq x y z
N MET A 1 -13.94 -2.96 -17.07
CA MET A 1 -12.63 -3.07 -16.40
C MET A 1 -12.64 -2.15 -15.21
N TRP A 2 -12.16 -2.59 -14.04
CA TRP A 2 -12.14 -1.78 -12.82
C TRP A 2 -10.72 -1.59 -12.33
N ILE A 3 -10.40 -0.37 -11.89
CA ILE A 3 -9.14 -0.04 -11.23
C ILE A 3 -9.48 0.54 -9.87
N LEU A 4 -8.94 -0.04 -8.82
CA LEU A 4 -9.06 0.46 -7.45
C LEU A 4 -7.73 1.09 -7.05
N ILE A 5 -7.76 2.35 -6.65
CA ILE A 5 -6.57 3.07 -6.18
C ILE A 5 -6.67 3.20 -4.66
N ALA A 6 -5.71 2.60 -3.96
CA ALA A 6 -5.61 2.68 -2.52
C ALA A 6 -4.38 3.50 -2.12
N ARG A 7 -4.56 4.42 -1.18
CA ARG A 7 -3.42 4.98 -0.43
C ARG A 7 -2.95 3.94 0.59
N HIS A 8 -1.67 3.97 0.92
CA HIS A 8 -1.16 3.14 2.02
C HIS A 8 -1.91 3.47 3.33
N GLY A 9 -2.04 2.48 4.21
CA GLY A 9 -2.60 2.67 5.55
C GLY A 9 -1.79 3.64 6.40
N LYS A 10 -2.30 3.99 7.59
CA LYS A 10 -1.61 4.85 8.54
C LYS A 10 -0.22 4.27 8.87
N ALA A 11 0.82 5.05 8.61
CA ALA A 11 2.21 4.66 8.79
C ALA A 11 2.83 5.36 10.00
N GLU A 12 3.93 4.79 10.51
CA GLU A 12 4.76 5.40 11.53
C GLU A 12 5.12 6.84 11.14
N GLU A 13 5.24 7.72 12.13
CA GLU A 13 5.74 9.08 11.90
C GLU A 13 7.19 9.06 11.42
N LYS A 14 7.61 10.13 10.75
CA LYS A 14 9.00 10.29 10.35
C LYS A 14 9.86 10.45 11.61
N LYS A 15 10.91 9.65 11.72
CA LYS A 15 11.90 9.73 12.80
C LYS A 15 13.25 10.12 12.25
N VAL A 16 13.99 10.92 13.00
CA VAL A 16 15.38 11.28 12.66
C VAL A 16 16.21 9.99 12.58
N GLY A 17 16.95 9.82 11.47
CA GLY A 17 17.79 8.63 11.25
C GLY A 17 17.07 7.41 10.68
N GLN A 18 15.74 7.45 10.48
CA GLN A 18 15.00 6.38 9.80
C GLN A 18 14.75 6.75 8.33
N PRO A 19 15.13 5.91 7.35
CA PRO A 19 14.75 6.10 5.96
C PRO A 19 13.23 6.11 5.79
N ASP A 20 12.68 7.04 4.99
CA ASP A 20 11.22 7.13 4.79
C ASP A 20 10.64 5.84 4.21
N GLU A 21 11.39 5.18 3.32
CA GLU A 21 11.01 3.92 2.68
C GLU A 21 10.81 2.78 3.68
N ALA A 22 11.50 2.84 4.83
CA ALA A 22 11.48 1.82 5.87
C ALA A 22 10.31 1.99 6.85
N ARG A 23 9.53 3.08 6.75
CA ARG A 23 8.37 3.33 7.62
C ARG A 23 7.31 2.25 7.42
N ARG A 24 6.94 1.61 8.52
CA ARG A 24 5.91 0.56 8.53
C ARG A 24 4.53 1.15 8.78
N LEU A 25 3.49 0.36 8.56
CA LEU A 25 2.16 0.67 9.07
C LEU A 25 2.17 0.71 10.61
N THR A 26 1.32 1.53 11.21
CA THR A 26 1.03 1.44 12.64
C THR A 26 0.12 0.23 12.92
N VAL A 27 -0.07 -0.13 14.18
CA VAL A 27 -1.03 -1.19 14.56
C VAL A 27 -2.45 -0.82 14.12
N GLU A 28 -2.84 0.43 14.31
CA GLU A 28 -4.11 1.00 13.86
C GLU A 28 -4.23 0.94 12.33
N GLY A 29 -3.20 1.39 11.60
CA GLY A 29 -3.20 1.37 10.14
C GLY A 29 -3.36 -0.02 9.54
N ARG A 30 -2.82 -1.07 10.17
CA ARG A 30 -3.05 -2.45 9.73
C ARG A 30 -4.51 -2.87 9.91
N LYS A 31 -5.13 -2.52 11.03
CA LYS A 31 -6.56 -2.82 11.29
C LYS A 31 -7.46 -2.10 10.30
N ASP A 32 -7.18 -0.82 10.03
CA ASP A 32 -7.96 -0.03 9.07
C ASP A 32 -7.89 -0.62 7.67
N VAL A 33 -6.69 -1.00 7.20
CA VAL A 33 -6.52 -1.65 5.90
C VAL A 33 -7.27 -2.97 5.83
N GLU A 34 -7.23 -3.80 6.89
CA GLU A 34 -7.97 -5.06 6.91
C GLU A 34 -9.49 -4.84 6.82
N MET A 35 -10.03 -3.85 7.55
CA MET A 35 -11.44 -3.49 7.48
C MET A 35 -11.84 -3.01 6.07
N VAL A 36 -11.07 -2.08 5.50
CA VAL A 36 -11.31 -1.57 4.14
C VAL A 36 -11.21 -2.69 3.10
N ALA A 37 -10.24 -3.59 3.24
CA ALA A 37 -10.07 -4.73 2.33
C ALA A 37 -11.33 -5.61 2.29
N ARG A 38 -11.97 -5.86 3.44
CA ARG A 38 -13.21 -6.65 3.53
C ARG A 38 -14.43 -5.95 2.93
N LEU A 39 -14.38 -4.61 2.84
CA LEU A 39 -15.46 -3.78 2.32
C LEU A 39 -15.27 -3.40 0.83
N LEU A 40 -14.24 -3.92 0.16
CA LEU A 40 -14.05 -3.64 -1.26
C LEU A 40 -15.28 -4.10 -2.06
N PRO A 41 -15.80 -3.26 -2.96
CA PRO A 41 -17.04 -3.55 -3.69
C PRO A 41 -16.88 -4.69 -4.71
N ILE A 42 -15.64 -5.02 -5.05
CA ILE A 42 -15.26 -6.07 -6.00
C ILE A 42 -13.99 -6.75 -5.51
N LYS A 43 -13.88 -8.06 -5.73
CA LYS A 43 -12.63 -8.81 -5.49
C LYS A 43 -11.61 -8.44 -6.59
N PRO A 44 -10.45 -7.85 -6.25
CA PRO A 44 -9.39 -7.63 -7.21
C PRO A 44 -8.81 -8.96 -7.71
N SER A 45 -8.35 -9.01 -8.95
CA SER A 45 -7.62 -10.17 -9.48
C SER A 45 -6.13 -10.17 -9.09
N ILE A 46 -5.57 -8.99 -8.82
CA ILE A 46 -4.16 -8.78 -8.47
C ILE A 46 -4.00 -7.45 -7.73
N VAL A 47 -2.98 -7.34 -6.89
CA VAL A 47 -2.58 -6.08 -6.25
C VAL A 47 -1.20 -5.66 -6.75
N TYR A 48 -1.09 -4.42 -7.24
CA TYR A 48 0.20 -3.79 -7.55
C TYR A 48 0.56 -2.82 -6.43
N SER A 49 1.83 -2.80 -6.03
CA SER A 49 2.28 -1.96 -4.93
C SER A 49 3.60 -1.26 -5.22
N SER A 50 3.72 -0.05 -4.68
CA SER A 50 4.99 0.66 -4.55
C SER A 50 5.95 -0.12 -3.65
N PRO A 51 7.27 -0.06 -3.87
CA PRO A 51 8.26 -0.82 -3.09
C PRO A 51 8.45 -0.30 -1.65
N LEU A 52 7.84 0.84 -1.29
CA LEU A 52 7.96 1.39 0.07
C LEU A 52 7.22 0.51 1.08
N LYS A 53 7.81 0.28 2.27
CA LYS A 53 7.33 -0.73 3.24
C LYS A 53 5.86 -0.56 3.62
N ARG A 54 5.40 0.67 3.89
CA ARG A 54 3.99 0.97 4.17
C ARG A 54 3.03 0.57 3.04
N ALA A 55 3.45 0.71 1.78
CA ALA A 55 2.64 0.32 0.62
C ALA A 55 2.63 -1.21 0.45
N ILE A 56 3.78 -1.87 0.62
CA ILE A 56 3.87 -3.33 0.62
C ILE A 56 2.97 -3.94 1.70
N GLU A 57 3.10 -3.50 2.95
CA GLU A 57 2.29 -4.03 4.06
C GLU A 57 0.78 -3.79 3.82
N THR A 58 0.40 -2.66 3.20
CA THR A 58 -1.00 -2.40 2.81
C THR A 58 -1.47 -3.43 1.77
N ALA A 59 -0.68 -3.63 0.71
CA ALA A 59 -1.00 -4.55 -0.36
C ALA A 59 -1.07 -6.00 0.11
N GLU A 60 -0.15 -6.43 0.97
CA GLU A 60 -0.13 -7.76 1.58
C GLU A 60 -1.38 -8.03 2.42
N ILE A 61 -1.86 -7.04 3.19
CA ILE A 61 -3.09 -7.19 3.98
C ILE A 61 -4.30 -7.38 3.06
N ILE A 62 -4.44 -6.54 2.02
CA ILE A 62 -5.52 -6.66 1.04
C ILE A 62 -5.47 -8.01 0.33
N ALA A 63 -4.28 -8.41 -0.11
CA ALA A 63 -4.05 -9.66 -0.80
C ALA A 63 -4.37 -10.88 0.06
N LYS A 64 -4.01 -10.83 1.34
CA LYS A 64 -4.33 -11.89 2.32
C LYS A 64 -5.84 -12.05 2.51
N VAL A 65 -6.59 -10.96 2.60
CA VAL A 65 -8.06 -11.01 2.79
C VAL A 65 -8.75 -11.71 1.62
N TRP A 66 -8.26 -11.49 0.39
CA TRP A 66 -8.88 -12.04 -0.82
C TRP A 66 -8.17 -13.26 -1.42
N ASN A 67 -7.07 -13.69 -0.81
CA ASN A 67 -6.16 -14.73 -1.28
C ASN A 67 -5.71 -14.51 -2.74
N ILE A 68 -5.02 -13.39 -2.98
CA ILE A 68 -4.55 -12.97 -4.31
C ILE A 68 -3.06 -12.59 -4.29
N GLU A 69 -2.44 -12.47 -5.47
CA GLU A 69 -1.02 -12.13 -5.63
C GLU A 69 -0.76 -10.63 -5.42
N VAL A 70 0.41 -10.30 -4.84
CA VAL A 70 0.97 -8.95 -4.82
C VAL A 70 2.15 -8.87 -5.78
N ARG A 71 2.20 -7.85 -6.64
CA ARG A 71 3.37 -7.50 -7.45
C ARG A 71 3.93 -6.16 -7.02
N ILE A 72 5.23 -6.13 -6.78
CA ILE A 72 5.96 -4.92 -6.45
C ILE A 72 6.45 -4.28 -7.74
N ILE A 73 6.16 -2.99 -7.93
CA ILE A 73 6.46 -2.24 -9.13
C ILE A 73 7.27 -1.01 -8.72
N ASP A 74 8.55 -0.98 -9.08
CA ASP A 74 9.46 0.11 -8.72
C ASP A 74 9.00 1.46 -9.31
N GLU A 75 8.34 1.46 -10.46
CA GLU A 75 7.78 2.63 -11.14
C GLU A 75 6.68 3.32 -10.33
N LEU A 76 6.10 2.65 -9.32
CA LEU A 76 5.11 3.23 -8.41
C LEU A 76 5.74 3.95 -7.20
N ARG A 77 7.05 4.19 -7.24
CA ARG A 77 7.75 5.03 -6.26
C ARG A 77 7.23 6.48 -6.31
N PRO A 78 7.00 7.14 -5.16
CA PRO A 78 6.56 8.54 -5.14
C PRO A 78 7.42 9.48 -5.98
N GLU A 79 8.74 9.23 -6.02
CA GLU A 79 9.71 10.02 -6.77
C GLU A 79 9.49 9.91 -8.29
N LEU A 80 8.94 8.78 -8.77
CA LEU A 80 8.69 8.50 -10.18
C LEU A 80 7.26 8.88 -10.61
N THR A 81 6.33 8.99 -9.67
CA THR A 81 4.90 9.25 -9.95
C THR A 81 4.43 10.66 -9.59
N SER A 82 5.31 11.55 -9.12
CA SER A 82 4.95 12.93 -8.78
C SER A 82 4.62 13.74 -10.04
N LEU A 83 3.49 14.46 -10.02
CA LEU A 83 3.10 15.39 -11.09
C LEU A 83 4.06 16.58 -11.20
N GLU A 84 4.83 16.88 -10.13
CA GLU A 84 5.87 17.92 -10.13
C GLU A 84 7.06 17.57 -11.04
N ARG A 85 7.05 16.39 -11.66
CA ARG A 85 8.10 15.90 -12.55
C ARG A 85 7.76 16.06 -14.04
N LEU A 86 6.55 16.52 -14.37
CA LEU A 86 6.08 16.86 -15.72
C LEU A 86 6.22 18.37 -15.96
#